data_AF-A0A962LQX0-F1
#
_entry.id   AF-A0A962LQX0-F1
#
_cell.length_a   1.000
_cell.length_b   1.000
_cell.length_c   1.000
_cell.angle_alpha   90.00
_cell.angle_beta   90.00
_cell.angle_gamma   90.00
#
_symmetry.space_group_name_H-M   'P 1'
#
loop_
_entity.id
_entity.type
_entity.pdbx_description
1 polymer ?
#
loop_
_entity_poly.entity_id
_entity_poly.type
_entity_poly.pdbx_seq_one_letter_code
_entity_poly.pdbx_strand_id
1 'polypeptide(L)'
;LDENTKLLHNTKRKTQPWKTGLKIDYRPADTFQLFPPRHWLRRGRRALFGDYKFAGTYDAHPDPNQESFFFNLVREALEDGELSESLLQDEIAQGHLRPDAMQLVGT
;
A
#
# COMPACT_ATOMS: atom_id res chain seq x y z
N LEU A 1 -23.99 -0.87 -6.83
CA LEU A 1 -23.89 0.13 -5.73
C LEU A 1 -25.27 0.74 -5.55
N ASP A 2 -25.61 1.09 -4.31
CA ASP A 2 -26.83 1.83 -3.98
C ASP A 2 -26.50 3.17 -3.30
N GLU A 3 -27.51 3.97 -3.03
CA GLU A 3 -27.41 5.28 -2.35
C GLU A 3 -26.89 5.20 -0.91
N ASN A 4 -26.93 4.02 -0.29
CA ASN A 4 -26.48 3.79 1.08
C ASN A 4 -25.01 3.39 1.16
N THR A 5 -24.37 3.05 0.05
CA THR A 5 -22.98 2.64 0.00
C THR A 5 -22.06 3.84 0.34
N LYS A 6 -21.44 3.81 1.52
CA LYS A 6 -20.51 4.87 1.99
C LYS A 6 -19.03 4.55 1.82
N LEU A 7 -18.68 3.26 1.83
CA LEU A 7 -17.29 2.80 1.72
C LEU A 7 -17.20 1.78 0.60
N LEU A 8 -16.33 2.05 -0.36
CA LEU A 8 -16.02 1.14 -1.46
C LEU A 8 -14.57 0.67 -1.32
N HIS A 9 -14.38 -0.65 -1.32
CA HIS A 9 -13.05 -1.25 -1.25
C HIS A 9 -12.60 -1.65 -2.64
N ASN A 10 -11.90 -0.75 -3.31
CA ASN A 10 -11.38 -1.01 -4.66
C ASN A 10 -9.97 -1.61 -4.66
N THR A 11 -9.26 -1.55 -3.54
CA THR A 11 -7.87 -1.96 -3.43
C THR A 11 -7.70 -3.07 -2.39
N LYS A 12 -6.60 -3.82 -2.49
CA LYS A 12 -6.16 -4.76 -1.46
C LYS A 12 -4.97 -4.15 -0.73
N ARG A 13 -4.69 -4.64 0.49
CA ARG A 13 -3.52 -4.20 1.26
C ARG A 13 -2.21 -4.27 0.48
N LYS A 14 -2.02 -5.29 -0.37
CA LYS A 14 -0.81 -5.47 -1.18
C LYS A 14 -0.73 -4.50 -2.37
N THR A 15 -1.86 -3.99 -2.83
CA THR A 15 -2.01 -3.21 -4.07
C THR A 15 -2.55 -1.80 -3.80
N GLN A 16 -2.13 -1.20 -2.68
CA GLN A 16 -2.51 0.18 -2.34
C GLN A 16 -1.76 1.15 -3.25
N PRO A 17 -2.46 2.00 -4.04
CA PRO A 17 -1.83 2.87 -5.04
C PRO A 17 -0.69 3.76 -4.51
N TRP A 18 -0.87 4.31 -3.31
CA TRP A 18 0.11 5.21 -2.69
C TRP A 18 1.34 4.51 -2.13
N LYS A 19 1.30 3.18 -1.94
CA LYS A 19 2.43 2.40 -1.39
C LYS A 19 3.19 1.59 -2.44
N THR A 20 2.77 1.57 -3.69
CA THR A 20 3.43 0.82 -4.78
C THR A 20 4.95 0.99 -4.73
N GLY A 21 5.69 -0.12 -4.73
CA GLY A 21 7.16 -0.12 -4.68
C GLY A 21 7.78 0.09 -3.30
N LEU A 22 7.03 0.54 -2.29
CA LEU A 22 7.53 0.64 -0.91
C LEU A 22 7.70 -0.75 -0.29
N LYS A 23 8.56 -0.85 0.74
CA LYS A 23 8.73 -2.10 1.49
C LYS A 23 7.46 -2.43 2.26
N ILE A 24 7.07 -3.70 2.25
CA ILE A 24 5.90 -4.17 3.00
C ILE A 24 6.13 -3.96 4.51
N ASP A 25 5.22 -3.20 5.13
CA ASP A 25 5.20 -2.89 6.57
C ASP A 25 4.42 -3.90 7.41
N TYR A 26 3.83 -4.91 6.78
CA TYR A 26 2.89 -5.80 7.42
C TYR A 26 3.31 -7.26 7.36
N ARG A 27 2.87 -8.00 8.38
CA ARG A 27 3.03 -9.45 8.38
C ARG A 27 1.95 -10.07 7.47
N PRO A 28 2.32 -10.81 6.41
CA PRO A 28 1.36 -11.54 5.61
C PRO A 28 0.62 -12.56 6.49
N ALA A 29 -0.70 -12.66 6.30
CA ALA A 29 -1.50 -13.67 7.00
C ALA A 29 -0.99 -15.08 6.65
N ASP A 30 -0.96 -15.96 7.66
CA ASP A 30 -0.61 -17.36 7.46
C ASP A 30 -1.83 -18.08 6.83
N THR A 31 -1.89 -18.12 5.49
CA THR A 31 -3.02 -18.67 4.71
C THR A 31 -3.09 -20.21 4.65
N PHE A 32 -2.24 -20.94 5.37
CA PHE A 32 -2.27 -22.41 5.40
C PHE A 32 -2.20 -22.94 6.83
N GLN A 33 -3.35 -23.35 7.37
CA GLN A 33 -3.45 -24.02 8.67
C GLN A 33 -3.42 -25.56 8.56
N LEU A 34 -3.54 -26.14 7.35
CA LEU A 34 -3.76 -27.58 7.18
C LEU A 34 -2.49 -28.45 6.99
N PHE A 35 -1.28 -27.87 6.90
CA PHE A 35 -0.04 -28.64 6.69
C PHE A 35 1.04 -28.31 7.74
N PRO A 36 1.18 -29.14 8.79
CA PRO A 36 2.11 -28.93 9.91
C PRO A 36 3.59 -28.67 9.55
N PRO A 37 4.21 -29.32 8.53
CA PRO A 37 5.65 -29.17 8.28
C PRO A 37 6.04 -27.77 7.78
N ARG A 38 5.19 -27.13 6.97
CA ARG A 38 5.47 -25.81 6.39
C ARG A 38 5.41 -24.69 7.43
N HIS A 39 4.57 -24.85 8.45
CA HIS A 39 4.46 -23.89 9.55
C HIS A 39 5.75 -23.87 10.40
N TRP A 40 6.35 -25.02 10.68
CA TRP A 40 7.61 -25.11 11.44
C TRP A 40 8.78 -24.50 10.66
N LEU A 41 8.82 -24.74 9.35
CA LEU A 41 9.82 -24.12 8.47
C LEU A 41 9.71 -22.58 8.45
N ARG A 42 8.49 -22.04 8.34
CA ARG A 42 8.24 -20.58 8.38
C ARG A 42 8.59 -19.98 9.75
N ARG A 43 8.26 -20.68 10.85
CA ARG A 43 8.63 -20.27 12.21
C ARG A 43 10.15 -20.26 12.41
N GLY A 44 10.85 -21.30 11.94
CA GLY A 44 12.32 -21.36 11.96
C GLY A 44 12.97 -20.27 11.11
N ARG A 45 12.46 -20.03 9.90
CA ARG A 45 12.95 -18.94 9.03
C ARG A 45 12.75 -17.56 9.66
N ARG A 46 11.63 -17.34 10.35
CA ARG A 46 11.37 -16.10 11.09
C ARG A 46 12.35 -15.90 12.26
N ALA A 47 12.61 -16.95 13.03
CA ALA A 47 13.57 -16.91 14.14
C ALA A 47 15.01 -16.61 13.67
N LEU A 48 15.37 -17.02 12.44
CA LEU A 48 16.72 -16.82 11.89
C LEU A 48 16.89 -15.52 11.09
N PHE A 49 15.85 -15.00 10.43
CA PHE A 49 15.98 -13.91 9.45
C PHE A 49 15.05 -12.70 9.68
N GLY A 50 14.20 -12.72 10.72
CA GLY A 50 13.25 -11.66 11.03
C GLY A 50 11.98 -11.69 10.16
N ASP A 51 10.98 -10.89 10.54
CA ASP A 51 9.63 -10.93 9.97
C ASP A 51 9.51 -10.40 8.53
N TYR A 52 10.40 -9.49 8.13
CA TYR A 52 10.20 -8.64 6.95
C TYR A 52 11.25 -8.82 5.84
N LYS A 53 12.34 -9.57 6.08
CA LYS A 53 13.48 -9.67 5.14
C LYS A 53 13.09 -10.27 3.76
N PHE A 54 11.95 -10.94 3.68
CA PHE A 54 11.41 -11.52 2.45
C PHE A 54 9.96 -11.11 2.15
N ALA A 55 9.47 -10.02 2.76
CA ALA A 55 8.11 -9.56 2.52
C ALA A 55 7.97 -8.92 1.11
N GLY A 56 9.07 -8.40 0.55
CA GLY A 56 9.06 -7.75 -0.76
C GLY A 56 8.53 -6.31 -0.67
N THR A 57 7.97 -5.84 -1.78
CA THR A 57 7.37 -4.50 -1.90
C THR A 57 5.88 -4.61 -2.18
N TYR A 58 5.13 -3.52 -2.01
CA TYR A 58 3.76 -3.43 -2.52
C TYR A 58 3.76 -3.55 -4.04
N ASP A 59 2.76 -4.25 -4.55
CA ASP A 59 2.55 -4.41 -6.00
C ASP A 59 1.72 -3.22 -6.52
N ALA A 60 1.87 -2.92 -7.81
CA ALA A 60 0.94 -2.03 -8.49
C ALA A 60 -0.49 -2.63 -8.49
N HIS A 61 -1.50 -1.76 -8.52
CA HIS A 61 -2.87 -2.20 -8.69
C HIS A 61 -3.06 -2.82 -10.10
N PRO A 62 -3.76 -3.97 -10.23
CA PRO A 62 -3.96 -4.60 -11.55
C PRO A 62 -4.78 -3.75 -12.52
N ASP A 63 -5.65 -2.89 -11.98
CA ASP A 63 -6.36 -1.85 -12.74
C ASP A 63 -5.69 -0.49 -12.50
N PRO A 64 -5.04 0.12 -13.52
CA PRO A 64 -4.35 1.40 -13.38
C PRO A 64 -5.30 2.56 -13.06
N ASN A 65 -6.60 2.43 -13.39
CA ASN A 65 -7.56 3.50 -13.09
C ASN A 65 -7.75 3.70 -11.59
N GLN A 66 -7.49 2.68 -10.74
CA GLN A 66 -7.53 2.86 -9.29
C GLN A 66 -6.38 3.73 -8.78
N GLU A 67 -5.22 3.66 -9.45
CA GLU A 67 -4.10 4.53 -9.14
C GLU A 67 -4.40 5.97 -9.57
N SER A 68 -4.85 6.14 -10.83
CA SER A 68 -5.28 7.45 -11.33
C SER A 68 -6.38 8.07 -10.46
N PHE A 69 -7.39 7.28 -10.08
CA PHE A 69 -8.48 7.74 -9.23
C PHE A 69 -7.98 8.24 -7.87
N PHE A 70 -7.12 7.48 -7.19
CA PHE A 70 -6.57 7.90 -5.91
C PHE A 70 -5.74 9.19 -6.03
N PHE A 71 -4.84 9.29 -7.00
CA PHE A 71 -4.00 10.49 -7.15
C PHE A 71 -4.76 11.72 -7.66
N ASN A 72 -5.85 11.53 -8.41
CA ASN A 72 -6.78 12.61 -8.73
C ASN A 72 -7.45 13.17 -7.47
N LEU A 73 -7.90 12.32 -6.53
CA LEU A 73 -8.45 12.78 -5.25
C LEU A 73 -7.42 13.56 -4.42
N VAL A 74 -6.16 13.12 -4.43
CA VAL A 74 -5.07 13.85 -3.75
C VAL A 74 -4.82 15.20 -4.42
N ARG A 75 -4.85 15.26 -5.76
CA ARG A 75 -4.74 16.52 -6.50
C ARG A 75 -5.87 17.49 -6.14
N GLU A 76 -7.12 17.03 -6.18
CA GLU A 76 -8.29 17.84 -5.81
C GLU A 76 -8.16 18.36 -4.36
N ALA A 77 -7.74 17.51 -3.42
CA ALA A 77 -7.53 17.92 -2.04
C ALA A 77 -6.38 18.94 -1.84
N LEU A 78 -5.36 18.94 -2.71
CA LEU A 78 -4.33 19.99 -2.73
C LEU A 78 -4.89 21.30 -3.30
N GLU A 79 -5.67 21.22 -4.39
CA GLU A 79 -6.29 22.38 -5.04
C GLU A 79 -7.28 23.09 -4.09
N ASP A 80 -8.03 22.32 -3.31
CA ASP A 80 -8.95 22.81 -2.28
C ASP A 80 -8.23 23.27 -1.00
N GLY A 81 -6.92 23.02 -0.88
CA GLY A 81 -6.11 23.39 0.28
C GLY A 81 -6.35 22.53 1.52
N GLU A 82 -7.01 21.38 1.39
CA GLU A 82 -7.18 20.39 2.47
C GLU A 82 -5.87 19.65 2.79
N LEU A 83 -5.01 19.51 1.78
CA LEU A 83 -3.65 18.99 1.90
C LEU A 83 -2.64 20.05 1.46
N SER A 84 -1.39 19.94 1.94
CA SER A 84 -0.27 20.76 1.48
C SER A 84 0.79 19.93 0.76
N GLU A 85 1.54 20.55 -0.15
CA GLU A 85 2.70 19.90 -0.77
C GLU A 85 3.74 19.47 0.27
N SER A 86 3.94 20.26 1.33
CA SER A 86 4.87 19.94 2.41
C SER A 86 4.48 18.64 3.12
N LEU A 87 3.18 18.42 3.37
CA LEU A 87 2.68 17.18 3.96
C LEU A 87 3.03 15.99 3.06
N LEU A 88 2.81 16.09 1.74
CA LEU A 88 3.15 15.00 0.82
C LEU A 88 4.66 14.71 0.82
N GLN A 89 5.49 15.75 0.84
CA GLN A 89 6.95 15.59 0.92
C GLN A 89 7.39 14.91 2.23
N ASP A 90 6.79 15.30 3.36
CA ASP A 90 7.07 14.69 4.67
C ASP A 90 6.64 13.21 4.71
N GLU A 91 5.49 12.87 4.12
CA GLU A 91 5.00 11.49 4.03
C GLU A 91 5.84 10.62 3.07
N ILE A 92 6.39 11.20 2.01
CA ILE A 92 7.39 10.54 1.15
C ILE A 92 8.68 10.28 1.95
N ALA A 93 9.17 11.28 2.69
CA ALA A 93 10.38 11.15 3.50
C ALA A 93 10.26 10.09 4.59
N GLN A 94 9.07 9.96 5.20
CA GLN A 94 8.76 8.91 6.18
C GLN A 94 8.54 7.52 5.54
N GLY A 95 8.45 7.43 4.22
CA GLY A 95 8.18 6.17 3.52
C GLY A 95 6.75 5.67 3.68
N HIS A 96 5.80 6.59 3.90
CA HIS A 96 4.38 6.29 3.91
C HIS A 96 3.76 6.42 2.51
N LEU A 97 4.35 7.28 1.68
CA LEU A 97 3.96 7.58 0.31
C LEU A 97 5.11 7.28 -0.67
N ARG A 98 4.78 6.78 -1.86
CA ARG A 98 5.77 6.45 -2.90
C ARG A 98 6.53 7.69 -3.41
N PRO A 99 7.83 7.58 -3.75
CA PRO A 99 8.67 8.75 -4.07
C PRO A 99 8.23 9.56 -5.31
N ASP A 100 7.54 8.92 -6.25
CA ASP A 100 7.01 9.52 -7.47
C ASP A 100 5.59 10.08 -7.31
N ALA A 101 5.03 10.11 -6.09
CA ALA A 101 3.68 10.60 -5.84
C ALA A 101 3.46 12.04 -6.32
N MET A 102 4.45 12.94 -6.15
CA MET A 102 4.36 14.32 -6.64
C MET A 102 4.20 14.38 -8.16
N GLN A 103 4.85 13.47 -8.90
CA GLN A 103 4.71 13.38 -10.35
C GLN A 103 3.30 12.89 -10.73
N LEU A 104 2.77 11.90 -10.01
CA LEU A 104 1.44 11.34 -10.26
C LEU A 104 0.31 12.33 -9.99
N VAL A 105 0.48 13.19 -8.99
CA VAL A 105 -0.44 14.30 -8.70
C VAL A 105 -0.39 15.38 -9.78
N GLY A 106 0.79 15.69 -10.31
CA GLY A 106 0.98 16.71 -11.36
C GLY A 106 0.65 16.27 -12.78
N THR A 107 0.20 15.02 -12.98
CA THR A 107 -0.19 14.45 -14.28
C THR A 107 -1.67 14.67 -14.55
#